data_AF-A0A662S8M8-F1
#
_entry.id   AF-A0A662S8M8-F1
#
_cell.length_a   1.000
_cell.length_b   1.000
_cell.length_c   1.000
_cell.angle_alpha   90.00
_cell.angle_beta   90.00
_cell.angle_gamma   90.00
#
_symmetry.space_group_name_H-M   'P 1'
#
loop_
_entity.id
_entity.type
_entity.pdbx_description
1 polymer ?
#
loop_
_entity_poly.entity_id
_entity_poly.type
_entity_poly.pdbx_seq_one_letter_code
_entity_poly.pdbx_strand_id
1 'polypeptide(L)'
;MRNEPTLAALENIEKELRKYCHHPDCFLPEQCPLKHLECKKKLGLDTAIAWRAANHISRLLTSRSPSQFHEICIDEFLAVVTLHSKEFPLLYRLLEEASFWVGCLKKSKEFY
;
A
#
# COMPACT_ATOMS: atom_id res chain seq x y z
N MET A 1 -16.27 11.06 -15.48
CA MET A 1 -14.99 11.27 -16.23
C MET A 1 -14.25 12.39 -15.50
N ARG A 2 -13.07 12.28 -14.87
CA ARG A 2 -11.97 11.30 -14.84
C ARG A 2 -11.45 11.24 -13.38
N ASN A 3 -11.55 10.09 -12.71
CA ASN A 3 -10.79 9.77 -11.49
C ASN A 3 -9.53 8.92 -11.84
N GLU A 4 -9.18 8.85 -13.13
CA GLU A 4 -8.12 8.03 -13.68
C GLU A 4 -6.73 8.28 -13.06
N PRO A 5 -6.27 9.53 -12.82
CA PRO A 5 -4.92 9.73 -12.29
C PRO A 5 -4.78 9.25 -10.84
N THR A 6 -5.82 9.39 -10.02
CA THR A 6 -5.80 8.94 -8.62
C THR A 6 -5.79 7.42 -8.51
N LEU A 7 -6.61 6.73 -9.30
CA LEU A 7 -6.65 5.27 -9.32
C LEU A 7 -5.34 4.68 -9.86
N ALA A 8 -4.82 5.24 -10.95
CA ALA A 8 -3.55 4.80 -11.52
C ALA A 8 -2.37 5.00 -10.54
N ALA A 9 -2.36 6.12 -9.80
CA ALA A 9 -1.35 6.36 -8.76
C ALA A 9 -1.42 5.31 -7.64
N LEU A 10 -2.62 5.03 -7.11
CA LEU A 10 -2.81 4.01 -6.07
C LEU A 10 -2.47 2.60 -6.56
N GLU A 11 -2.81 2.26 -7.81
CA GLU A 11 -2.41 0.99 -8.43
C GLU A 11 -0.89 0.87 -8.55
N ASN A 12 -0.20 1.96 -8.88
CA ASN A 12 1.25 1.95 -8.96
C ASN A 12 1.88 1.76 -7.57
N ILE A 13 1.40 2.50 -6.57
CA ILE A 13 1.89 2.38 -5.18
C ILE A 13 1.64 0.98 -4.63
N GLU A 14 0.47 0.39 -4.92
CA GLU A 14 0.14 -0.99 -4.54
C GLU A 14 1.15 -2.00 -5.11
N LYS A 15 1.50 -1.86 -6.40
CA LYS A 15 2.51 -2.69 -7.05
C LYS A 15 3.90 -2.52 -6.43
N GLU A 16 4.31 -1.28 -6.15
CA GLU A 16 5.61 -1.00 -5.54
C GLU A 16 5.71 -1.55 -4.11
N LEU A 17 4.64 -1.45 -3.31
CA LEU A 17 4.57 -2.07 -1.98
C LEU A 17 4.65 -3.61 -2.07
N ARG A 18 4.00 -4.22 -3.08
CA ARG A 18 4.15 -5.66 -3.33
C ARG A 18 5.58 -6.04 -3.68
N LYS A 19 6.25 -5.31 -4.56
CA LYS A 19 7.67 -5.53 -4.88
C LYS A 19 8.56 -5.36 -3.64
N TYR A 20 8.27 -4.37 -2.80
CA TYR A 20 9.02 -4.09 -1.58
C TYR A 20 9.04 -5.31 -0.64
N CYS A 21 7.89 -5.97 -0.43
CA CYS A 21 7.78 -7.11 0.49
C CYS A 21 8.20 -8.47 -0.10
N HIS A 22 8.36 -8.59 -1.42
CA HIS A 22 8.75 -9.83 -2.07
C HIS A 22 10.26 -9.89 -2.36
N HIS A 23 10.77 -11.11 -2.55
CA HIS A 23 12.10 -11.28 -3.14
C HIS A 23 12.10 -10.72 -4.58
N PRO A 24 13.18 -10.09 -5.06
CA PRO A 24 13.26 -9.55 -6.43
C PRO A 24 12.90 -10.57 -7.52
N ASP A 25 13.26 -11.84 -7.29
CA ASP A 25 12.97 -12.95 -8.21
C ASP A 25 11.62 -13.64 -7.95
N CYS A 26 10.73 -13.05 -7.13
CA CYS A 26 9.40 -13.63 -6.93
C CYS A 26 8.53 -13.42 -8.16
N PHE A 27 8.05 -14.51 -8.74
CA PHE A 27 7.17 -14.50 -9.91
C PHE A 27 5.69 -14.22 -9.59
N LEU A 28 5.33 -14.18 -8.29
CA LEU A 28 3.94 -14.08 -7.82
C LEU A 28 3.77 -12.98 -6.75
N PRO A 29 4.11 -11.70 -7.03
CA PRO A 29 4.08 -10.61 -6.05
C PRO A 29 2.69 -10.29 -5.49
N GLU A 30 1.63 -10.75 -6.15
CA GLU A 30 0.24 -10.63 -5.70
C GLU A 30 -0.14 -11.63 -4.59
N GLN A 31 0.63 -12.69 -4.41
CA GLN A 31 0.39 -13.69 -3.37
C GLN A 31 1.05 -13.32 -2.04
N CYS A 32 0.64 -13.97 -0.97
CA CYS A 32 1.20 -13.69 0.35
C CYS A 32 2.68 -14.11 0.41
N PRO A 33 3.61 -13.21 0.78
CA PRO A 33 5.05 -13.52 0.82
C PRO A 33 5.40 -14.63 1.82
N LEU A 34 4.57 -14.86 2.84
CA LEU A 34 4.72 -15.99 3.78
C LEU A 34 4.61 -17.37 3.09
N LYS A 35 3.96 -17.44 1.94
CA LYS A 35 3.76 -18.69 1.19
C LYS A 35 4.93 -19.03 0.26
N HIS A 36 5.90 -18.13 0.09
CA HIS A 36 7.05 -18.33 -0.78
C HIS A 36 8.33 -18.36 0.04
N LEU A 37 9.16 -19.40 -0.16
CA LEU A 37 10.31 -19.65 0.69
C LEU A 37 11.28 -18.46 0.74
N GLU A 38 11.63 -17.88 -0.41
CA GLU A 38 12.58 -16.77 -0.48
C GLU A 38 11.99 -15.45 0.03
N CYS A 39 10.72 -15.16 -0.28
CA CYS A 39 10.04 -13.98 0.27
C CYS A 39 9.93 -14.08 1.79
N LYS A 40 9.65 -15.28 2.32
CA LYS A 40 9.56 -15.53 3.76
C LYS A 40 10.87 -15.22 4.49
N LYS A 41 12.03 -15.51 3.90
CA LYS A 41 13.34 -15.16 4.49
C LYS A 41 13.56 -13.65 4.59
N LYS A 42 12.97 -12.88 3.66
CA LYS A 42 13.02 -11.41 3.65
C LYS A 42 12.03 -10.77 4.63
N LEU A 43 11.08 -11.52 5.19
CA LEU A 43 10.01 -10.95 6.00
C LEU A 43 10.53 -10.35 7.31
N GLY A 44 10.67 -9.03 7.31
CA GLY A 44 10.82 -8.16 8.48
C GLY A 44 9.55 -7.34 8.76
N LEU A 45 9.59 -6.52 9.81
CA LEU A 45 8.47 -5.66 10.19
C LEU A 45 8.04 -4.71 9.06
N ASP A 46 9.00 -4.07 8.41
CA ASP A 46 8.80 -3.15 7.29
C ASP A 46 8.09 -3.85 6.10
N THR A 47 8.53 -5.05 5.73
CA THR A 47 7.90 -5.82 4.64
C THR A 47 6.49 -6.32 5.01
N ALA A 48 6.25 -6.63 6.29
CA ALA A 48 4.91 -6.99 6.77
C ALA A 48 3.96 -5.79 6.71
N ILE A 49 4.42 -4.61 7.10
CA ILE A 49 3.67 -3.35 6.95
C ILE A 49 3.38 -3.08 5.48
N ALA A 50 4.39 -3.17 4.60
CA ALA A 50 4.22 -2.97 3.16
C ALA A 50 3.16 -3.91 2.57
N TRP A 51 3.21 -5.20 2.93
CA TRP A 51 2.22 -6.19 2.51
C TRP A 51 0.80 -5.86 2.99
N ARG A 52 0.65 -5.44 4.25
CA ARG A 52 -0.66 -5.02 4.77
C ARG A 52 -1.17 -3.79 4.03
N ALA A 53 -0.36 -2.76 3.88
CA ALA A 53 -0.72 -1.54 3.15
C ALA A 53 -1.17 -1.84 1.72
N ALA A 54 -0.41 -2.66 0.97
CA ALA A 54 -0.80 -3.09 -0.38
C ALA A 54 -2.19 -3.77 -0.41
N ASN A 55 -2.50 -4.61 0.58
CA ASN A 55 -3.82 -5.23 0.67
C ASN A 55 -4.93 -4.22 0.97
N HIS A 56 -4.70 -3.24 1.86
CA HIS A 56 -5.68 -2.20 2.13
C HIS A 56 -5.93 -1.33 0.88
N ILE A 57 -4.89 -0.96 0.13
CA ILE A 57 -5.02 -0.24 -1.15
C ILE A 57 -5.77 -1.08 -2.19
N SER A 58 -5.43 -2.35 -2.35
CA SER A 58 -6.13 -3.26 -3.27
C SER A 58 -7.63 -3.36 -2.97
N ARG A 59 -8.01 -3.38 -1.68
CA ARG A 59 -9.41 -3.34 -1.25
C ARG A 59 -10.08 -2.00 -1.57
N LEU A 60 -9.39 -0.88 -1.42
CA LEU A 60 -9.92 0.45 -1.81
C LEU A 60 -10.17 0.53 -3.32
N LEU A 61 -9.27 -0.02 -4.14
CA LEU A 61 -9.36 -0.03 -5.59
C LEU A 61 -10.50 -0.92 -6.12
N THR A 62 -10.74 -2.06 -5.46
CA THR A 62 -11.73 -3.05 -5.91
C THR A 62 -13.11 -2.89 -5.28
N SER A 63 -13.22 -2.16 -4.16
CA SER A 63 -14.51 -1.97 -3.48
C SER A 63 -15.39 -0.95 -4.19
N ARG A 64 -16.66 -1.32 -4.41
CA ARG A 64 -17.70 -0.38 -4.87
C ARG A 64 -17.98 0.73 -3.85
N SER A 65 -17.79 0.43 -2.57
CA SER A 65 -17.91 1.38 -1.46
C SER A 65 -16.65 1.25 -0.59
N PRO A 66 -15.62 2.06 -0.82
CA PRO A 66 -14.39 1.99 -0.04
C PRO A 66 -14.72 2.25 1.42
N SER A 67 -14.37 1.31 2.28
CA SER A 67 -14.53 1.50 3.73
C SER A 67 -13.47 2.48 4.22
N GLN A 68 -13.88 3.46 5.03
CA GLN A 68 -12.97 4.35 5.76
C GLN A 68 -11.95 3.57 6.61
N PHE A 69 -12.28 2.34 6.98
CA PHE A 69 -11.35 1.44 7.66
C PHE A 69 -10.02 1.26 6.91
N HIS A 70 -10.04 1.14 5.58
CA HIS A 70 -8.80 0.92 4.83
C HIS A 70 -7.92 2.16 4.76
N GLU A 71 -8.52 3.35 4.73
CA GLU A 71 -7.83 4.64 4.86
C GLU A 71 -7.13 4.73 6.22
N ILE A 72 -7.87 4.51 7.31
CA ILE A 72 -7.35 4.56 8.69
C ILE A 72 -6.14 3.62 8.85
N CYS A 73 -6.22 2.39 8.35
CA CYS A 73 -5.09 1.47 8.46
C CYS A 73 -3.84 1.95 7.70
N ILE A 74 -3.99 2.59 6.54
CA ILE A 74 -2.84 3.14 5.80
C ILE A 74 -2.21 4.27 6.61
N ASP A 75 -3.01 5.15 7.20
CA ASP A 75 -2.52 6.26 8.04
C ASP A 75 -1.86 5.76 9.33
N GLU A 76 -2.39 4.71 9.95
CA GLU A 76 -1.77 4.07 11.13
C GLU A 76 -0.40 3.46 10.77
N PHE A 77 -0.29 2.80 9.62
CA PHE A 77 1.01 2.30 9.15
C PHE A 77 1.98 3.43 8.85
N LEU A 78 1.52 4.52 8.23
CA LEU A 78 2.34 5.71 8.01
C LEU A 78 2.83 6.30 9.33
N ALA A 79 1.97 6.41 10.35
CA ALA A 79 2.34 6.93 11.67
C ALA A 79 3.45 6.09 12.31
N VAL A 80 3.35 4.76 12.24
CA VAL A 80 4.41 3.85 12.73
C VAL A 80 5.70 4.04 11.94
N VAL A 81 5.64 4.01 10.61
CA VAL A 81 6.84 4.09 9.76
C VAL A 81 7.50 5.47 9.80
N THR A 82 6.75 6.54 10.10
CA THR A 82 7.29 7.91 10.25
C THR A 82 8.39 7.97 11.30
N LEU A 83 8.21 7.26 12.42
CA LEU A 83 9.20 7.16 13.50
C LEU A 83 10.48 6.43 13.07
N HIS A 84 10.39 5.62 12.01
CA HIS A 84 11.48 4.84 11.42
C HIS A 84 11.85 5.30 10.00
N SER A 85 11.46 6.52 9.61
CA SER A 85 11.60 7.02 8.23
C SER A 85 13.05 7.05 7.73
N LYS A 86 14.03 7.19 8.64
CA LYS A 86 15.46 7.09 8.29
C LYS A 86 15.90 5.67 7.98
N GLU A 87 15.30 4.68 8.64
CA GLU A 87 15.60 3.25 8.47
C GLU A 87 14.87 2.66 7.26
N PHE A 88 13.62 3.10 7.02
CA PHE A 88 12.77 2.62 5.93
C PHE A 88 12.30 3.77 5.01
N PRO A 89 13.21 4.51 4.36
CA PRO A 89 12.86 5.73 3.62
C PRO A 89 11.97 5.47 2.40
N LEU A 90 12.11 4.32 1.74
CA LEU A 90 11.27 3.95 0.61
C LEU A 90 9.86 3.60 1.08
N LEU A 91 9.72 2.82 2.16
CA LEU A 91 8.42 2.46 2.71
C LEU A 91 7.67 3.70 3.21
N TYR A 92 8.37 4.61 3.90
CA TYR A 92 7.81 5.88 4.34
C TYR A 92 7.19 6.65 3.17
N ARG A 93 7.96 6.85 2.09
CA ARG A 93 7.51 7.58 0.90
C ARG A 93 6.29 6.92 0.25
N LEU A 94 6.30 5.60 0.10
CA LEU A 94 5.18 4.87 -0.51
C LEU A 94 3.90 5.01 0.34
N LEU A 95 4.00 4.98 1.67
CA LEU A 95 2.86 5.16 2.57
C LEU A 95 2.36 6.61 2.60
N GLU A 96 3.27 7.58 2.56
CA GLU A 96 2.95 9.01 2.48
C GLU A 96 2.17 9.32 1.19
N GLU A 97 2.69 8.84 0.04
CA GLU A 97 1.99 8.96 -1.24
C GLU A 97 0.65 8.22 -1.24
N ALA A 98 0.58 7.02 -0.64
CA ALA A 98 -0.68 6.28 -0.52
C ALA A 98 -1.72 7.08 0.26
N SER A 99 -1.37 7.58 1.45
CA SER A 99 -2.27 8.38 2.29
C SER A 99 -2.79 9.62 1.53
N PHE A 100 -1.90 10.35 0.86
CA PHE A 100 -2.28 11.50 0.03
C PHE A 100 -3.31 11.13 -1.05
N TRP A 101 -3.04 10.09 -1.85
CA TRP A 101 -3.93 9.71 -2.94
C TRP A 101 -5.25 9.11 -2.47
N VAL A 102 -5.27 8.40 -1.34
CA VAL A 102 -6.51 7.96 -0.70
C VAL A 102 -7.36 9.17 -0.27
N GLY A 103 -6.74 10.19 0.31
CA GLY A 103 -7.42 11.45 0.64
C GLY A 103 -8.01 12.15 -0.58
N CYS A 104 -7.29 12.16 -1.72
CA CYS A 104 -7.81 12.67 -2.99
C CYS A 104 -9.00 11.83 -3.50
N LEU A 105 -8.91 10.50 -3.43
CA LEU A 105 -9.97 9.59 -3.86
C LEU A 105 -11.26 9.83 -3.08
N LYS A 106 -11.17 10.05 -1.76
CA LYS A 106 -12.31 10.33 -0.89
C LYS A 106 -13.02 11.63 -1.27
N LYS A 107 -12.26 12.73 -1.37
CA LYS A 107 -12.80 14.02 -1.82
C LYS A 107 -13.52 13.88 -3.15
N SER A 108 -12.92 13.15 -4.11
CA SER A 108 -13.56 12.94 -5.43
C SER A 108 -14.90 12.22 -5.37
N LYS A 109 -15.18 11.44 -4.31
CA LYS A 109 -16.46 10.72 -4.13
C LYS A 109 -17.50 11.50 -3.33
N GLU A 110 -17.10 12.50 -2.57
CA GLU A 110 -18.01 13.37 -1.80
C GLU A 110 -18.70 14.44 -2.68
N PHE A 111 -18.14 14.74 -3.86
CA PHE A 111 -18.67 15.73 -4.80
C PHE A 111 -19.58 15.16 -5.92
N TYR A 112 -19.96 13.88 -5.85
CA TYR A 112 -20.92 13.22 -6.76
C TYR A 112 -22.08 12.65 -5.95
#